data_AF-A0A448ZY16-F1
#
_entry.id   AF-A0A448ZY16-F1
#
_cell.length_a   1.000
_cell.length_b   1.000
_cell.length_c   1.000
_cell.angle_alpha   90.00
_cell.angle_beta   90.00
_cell.angle_gamma   90.00
#
_symmetry.space_group_name_H-M   'P 1'
#
loop_
_entity.id
_entity.type
_entity.pdbx_description
1 polymer ?
#
loop_
_entity_poly.entity_id
_entity_poly.type
_entity_poly.pdbx_seq_one_letter_code
_entity_poly.pdbx_strand_id
1 'polypeptide(L)' 'MIRKYWYKVVETDPGSAEYIMNQLAAMGYEVVSTTYWTRFKTSMIITFRIEAEEDDE' A
#
# COMPACT_ATOMS: atom_id res chain seq x y z
N MET A 1 -11.86 -18.85 10.30
CA MET A 1 -10.42 -18.52 10.33
C MET A 1 -10.29 -17.02 10.23
N ILE A 2 -9.70 -16.36 11.22
CA ILE A 2 -9.49 -14.90 11.20
C ILE A 2 -8.09 -14.68 10.61
N ARG A 3 -7.98 -13.92 9.52
CA ARG A 3 -6.69 -13.53 8.94
C ARG A 3 -6.22 -12.22 9.56
N LYS A 4 -4.93 -12.14 9.87
CA LYS A 4 -4.27 -10.92 10.35
C LYS A 4 -3.50 -10.27 9.21
N TYR A 5 -3.43 -8.94 9.22
CA TYR A 5 -2.77 -8.17 8.17
C TYR A 5 -1.94 -7.04 8.77
N TRP A 6 -0.76 -6.79 8.18
CA TRP A 6 0.00 -5.57 8.40
C TRP A 6 -0.34 -4.55 7.32
N TYR A 7 -0.47 -3.28 7.70
CA TYR A 7 -0.82 -2.20 6.80
C TYR A 7 0.33 -1.22 6.62
N LYS A 8 0.49 -0.72 5.39
CA LYS A 8 1.47 0.32 5.04
C LYS A 8 0.79 1.41 4.25
N VAL A 9 1.04 2.67 4.60
CA VAL A 9 0.53 3.84 3.88
C VAL A 9 1.71 4.56 3.23
N VAL A 10 1.58 4.87 1.94
CA VAL A 10 2.60 5.59 1.18
C VAL A 10 1.96 6.82 0.53
N GLU A 11 2.54 7.99 0.76
CA GLU A 11 2.25 9.20 -0.02
C GLU A 11 3.24 9.30 -1.18
N THR A 12 2.76 9.56 -2.39
CA THR A 12 3.58 9.68 -3.60
C THR A 12 2.95 10.62 -4.62
N ASP A 13 3.68 11.02 -5.66
CA ASP A 13 3.10 11.70 -6.81
C ASP A 13 2.48 10.68 -7.80
N PRO A 14 1.51 11.09 -8.65
CA PRO A 14 0.89 10.17 -9.61
C PRO A 14 1.83 9.52 -10.61
N GLY A 15 2.94 10.17 -10.97
CA GLY A 15 3.92 9.62 -11.92
C GLY A 15 4.73 8.48 -11.33
N SER A 16 4.94 8.48 -10.01
CA SER A 16 5.68 7.44 -9.29
C SER A 16 4.80 6.31 -8.74
N ALA A 17 3.48 6.48 -8.75
CA ALA A 17 2.53 5.57 -8.11
C ALA A 17 2.63 4.13 -8.63
N GLU A 18 2.63 3.94 -9.95
CA GLU A 18 2.71 2.61 -10.56
C GLU A 18 4.01 1.89 -10.21
N TYR A 19 5.14 2.60 -10.23
CA TYR A 19 6.43 2.05 -9.84
C TYR A 19 6.42 1.55 -8.39
N ILE A 20 5.89 2.35 -7.46
CA ILE A 20 5.80 1.97 -6.03
C ILE A 20 4.86 0.78 -5.83
N MET A 21 3.71 0.77 -6.51
CA MET A 21 2.77 -0.34 -6.44
C MET A 21 3.42 -1.64 -6.91
N ASN A 22 4.16 -1.61 -8.02
CA ASN A 22 4.85 -2.80 -8.55
C ASN A 22 5.97 -3.28 -7.62
N GLN A 23 6.75 -2.38 -7.03
CA GLN A 23 7.78 -2.74 -6.05
C GLN A 23 7.19 -3.44 -4.82
N LEU A 24 6.10 -2.91 -4.28
CA LEU A 24 5.44 -3.49 -3.11
C LEU A 24 4.69 -4.79 -3.43
N ALA A 25 4.07 -4.89 -4.61
CA ALA A 25 3.48 -6.13 -5.09
C ALA A 25 4.50 -7.27 -5.19
N ALA A 26 5.72 -6.97 -5.66
CA ALA A 26 6.82 -7.94 -5.70
C ALA A 26 7.25 -8.42 -4.29
N MET A 27 6.95 -7.65 -3.25
CA MET A 27 7.18 -8.01 -1.84
C MET A 27 5.97 -8.67 -1.18
N GLY A 28 4.91 -8.98 -1.92
CA GLY A 28 3.70 -9.63 -1.41
C GLY A 28 2.64 -8.68 -0.85
N TYR A 29 2.81 -7.36 -0.99
CA TYR A 29 1.78 -6.41 -0.58
C TYR A 29 0.67 -6.30 -1.62
N GLU A 30 -0.57 -6.20 -1.14
CA GLU A 30 -1.76 -5.92 -1.93
C GLU A 30 -2.21 -4.47 -1.74
N VAL A 31 -2.62 -3.79 -2.82
CA VAL A 31 -3.24 -2.47 -2.74
C VAL A 31 -4.66 -2.60 -2.19
N VAL A 32 -4.96 -1.87 -1.11
CA VAL A 32 -6.28 -1.82 -0.46
C VAL A 32 -7.04 -0.58 -0.90
N SER A 33 -6.36 0.56 -0.99
CA SER A 33 -6.99 1.81 -1.40
C SER A 33 -5.98 2.76 -2.05
N THR A 34 -6.51 3.60 -2.95
CA THR A 34 -5.80 4.75 -3.51
C THR A 34 -6.67 5.99 -3.28
N THR A 35 -6.07 7.07 -2.83
CA THR A 35 -6.74 8.35 -2.62
C THR A 35 -5.95 9.43 -3.33
N TYR A 36 -6.59 10.10 -4.28
CA TYR A 36 -6.02 11.26 -4.94
C TYR A 36 -6.38 12.52 -4.16
N TRP A 37 -5.36 13.27 -3.78
CA TRP A 37 -5.49 14.60 -3.23
C TRP A 37 -5.00 15.61 -4.27
N THR A 38 -5.88 16.51 -4.72
CA THR A 38 -5.57 17.50 -5.78
C THR A 38 -5.85 18.94 -5.37
N ARG A 39 -6.28 19.19 -4.13
CA ARG A 39 -6.79 20.51 -3.71
C ARG A 39 -5.70 21.58 -3.51
N PHE A 40 -4.49 21.19 -3.11
CA PHE A 40 -3.37 22.11 -2.82
C PHE A 40 -2.01 21.57 -3.30
N LYS A 41 -1.87 20.25 -3.39
CA LYS A 41 -0.71 19.51 -3.90
C LYS A 41 -1.26 18.28 -4.60
N THR A 42 -0.79 17.97 -5.81
CA THR A 42 -1.14 16.72 -6.47
C THR A 42 -0.36 15.59 -5.80
N SER A 43 -1.07 14.77 -5.04
CA SER A 43 -0.50 13.68 -4.25
C SER A 43 -1.46 12.48 -4.26
N MET A 44 -0.90 11.29 -4.23
CA MET A 44 -1.60 10.02 -4.08
C MET A 44 -1.21 9.39 -2.76
N ILE A 45 -2.21 9.01 -1.98
CA ILE A 45 -2.04 8.17 -0.79
C ILE A 45 -2.45 6.76 -1.19
N ILE A 46 -1.56 5.80 -1.03
CA ILE A 46 -1.80 4.39 -1.35
C ILE A 46 -1.69 3.59 -0.06
N THR A 47 -2.74 2.84 0.26
CA THR A 47 -2.75 1.91 1.39
C THR A 47 -2.52 0.50 0.87
N PHE A 48 -1.56 -0.19 1.47
CA PHE A 48 -1.21 -1.57 1.19
C PHE A 48 -1.49 -2.45 2.40
N ARG A 49 -1.71 -3.74 2.16
CA ARG A 49 -1.72 -4.78 3.20
C ARG A 49 -0.82 -5.95 2.81
N ILE A 50 -0.32 -6.67 3.79
CA ILE A 50 0.32 -7.98 3.62
C ILE A 50 -0.20 -8.91 4.71
N GLU A 51 -0.37 -10.19 4.41
CA GLU A 51 -0.78 -11.18 5.41
C GLU A 51 0.29 -11.23 6.52
N ALA A 52 -0.14 -11.16 7.78
CA ALA A 52 0.79 -11.32 8.89
C ALA A 52 1.10 -12.81 9.02
N GLU A 53 2.37 -13.19 8.86
CA GLU A 53 2.81 -14.54 9.24
C GLU A 53 2.46 -14.75 10.72
N GLU A 54 1.83 -15.89 11.03
CA GLU A 54 1.70 -16.31 12.42
C GLU A 54 3.12 -16.65 12.87
N ASP A 55 3.69 -15.87 13.78
CA ASP A 55 4.89 -16.28 14.49
C ASP A 55 4.52 -17.58 15.24
N ASP A 56 4.97 -18.72 14.70
CA ASP A 56 4.92 -20.01 15.37
C ASP A 56 5.86 -19.96 16.58
N GLU A 57 5.38 -19.44 17.72
CA GLU A 57 6.00 -19.58 19.05
C GLU A 57 5.65 -20.93 19.70
#